data_AF-A0A068NPZ6-F1
#
_entry.id   AF-A0A068NPZ6-F1
#
_cell.length_a   1.000
_cell.length_b   1.000
_cell.length_c   1.000
_cell.angle_alpha   90.00
_cell.angle_beta   90.00
_cell.angle_gamma   90.00
#
_symmetry.space_group_name_H-M   'P 1'
#
loop_
_entity.id
_entity.type
_entity.pdbx_description
1 polymer ?
#
loop_
_entity_poly.entity_id
_entity_poly.type
_entity_poly.pdbx_seq_one_letter_code
_entity_poly.pdbx_strand_id
1 'polypeptide(L)'
;MLIVHLMQHKWDAKAPYPGFETLAKRMGMTSTAVRNHARSLEKKGYLKREPRVSQTNRFHLDGLFRKLEAYIEAHPPKQKRSEFKLDLSAFE
;
A
#
# COMPACT_ATOMS: atom_id res chain seq x y z
N MET A 1 -2.70 -0.69 -7.79
CA MET A 1 -3.70 -1.61 -7.20
C MET A 1 -3.10 -2.58 -6.16
N LEU A 2 -1.98 -3.27 -6.41
CA LEU A 2 -1.39 -4.19 -5.42
C LEU A 2 -1.10 -3.56 -4.04
N ILE A 3 -0.48 -2.37 -4.03
CA ILE A 3 -0.11 -1.65 -2.80
C ILE A 3 -1.36 -1.32 -1.94
N VAL A 4 -2.46 -0.90 -2.57
CA VAL A 4 -3.71 -0.56 -1.85
C VAL A 4 -4.28 -1.80 -1.15
N HIS A 5 -4.29 -2.95 -1.83
CA HIS A 5 -4.74 -4.20 -1.21
C HIS A 5 -3.79 -4.71 -0.12
N LEU A 6 -2.48 -4.46 -0.23
CA LEU A 6 -1.52 -4.74 0.85
C LEU A 6 -1.73 -3.81 2.04
N MET A 7 -2.01 -2.53 1.81
CA MET A 7 -2.32 -1.55 2.85
C MET A 7 -3.64 -1.84 3.56
N GLN A 8 -4.65 -2.35 2.86
CA GLN A 8 -5.89 -2.85 3.47
C GLN A 8 -5.65 -4.02 4.44
N HIS A 9 -4.58 -4.80 4.27
CA HIS A 9 -4.15 -5.82 5.24
C HIS A 9 -3.21 -5.29 6.33
N LYS A 10 -2.66 -4.09 6.18
CA LYS A 10 -1.77 -3.42 7.14
C LYS A 10 -2.58 -2.49 8.06
N TRP A 11 -3.69 -2.98 8.61
CA TRP A 11 -4.43 -2.30 9.68
C TRP A 11 -3.97 -2.72 11.09
N ASP A 12 -3.17 -3.78 11.19
CA ASP A 12 -2.48 -4.20 12.42
C ASP A 12 -0.95 -4.17 12.25
N ALA A 13 -0.22 -4.14 13.36
CA ALA A 13 1.25 -4.10 13.42
C ALA A 13 1.96 -5.35 12.84
N LYS A 14 1.22 -6.36 12.38
CA LYS A 14 1.79 -7.55 11.73
C LYS A 14 1.91 -7.32 10.22
N ALA A 15 3.06 -7.68 9.65
CA ALA A 15 3.28 -7.62 8.21
C ALA A 15 2.13 -8.33 7.46
N PRO A 16 1.57 -7.74 6.40
CA PRO A 16 0.45 -8.34 5.67
C PRO A 16 0.93 -9.64 5.01
N TYR A 17 0.24 -10.76 5.30
CA TYR A 17 0.49 -12.07 4.70
C TYR A 17 -0.64 -12.54 3.76
N PRO A 18 -1.21 -11.71 2.87
CA PRO A 18 -2.18 -12.24 1.94
C PRO A 18 -1.46 -13.18 0.97
N GLY A 19 -2.00 -14.39 0.81
CA GLY A 19 -1.57 -15.28 -0.27
C GLY A 19 -1.77 -14.59 -1.62
N PHE A 20 -0.90 -14.90 -2.59
CA PHE A 20 -1.01 -14.35 -3.94
C PHE A 20 -2.37 -14.64 -4.58
N GLU A 21 -3.01 -15.77 -4.24
CA GLU A 21 -4.36 -16.12 -4.70
C GLU A 21 -5.45 -15.20 -4.12
N THR A 22 -5.33 -14.79 -2.86
CA THR A 22 -6.24 -13.84 -2.23
C THR A 22 -6.14 -12.47 -2.90
N LEU A 23 -4.91 -12.03 -3.21
CA LEU A 23 -4.67 -10.80 -3.95
C LEU A 23 -5.21 -10.87 -5.38
N ALA A 24 -5.02 -12.01 -6.05
CA ALA A 24 -5.53 -12.27 -7.40
C ALA A 24 -7.05 -12.14 -7.47
N LYS A 25 -7.78 -12.81 -6.56
CA LYS A 25 -9.24 -12.70 -6.46
C LYS A 25 -9.72 -11.27 -6.24
N ARG A 26 -9.08 -10.54 -5.33
CA ARG A 26 -9.44 -9.14 -5.01
C ARG A 26 -9.15 -8.16 -6.14
N MET A 27 -8.08 -8.42 -6.89
CA MET A 27 -7.68 -7.58 -8.04
C MET A 27 -8.42 -7.96 -9.32
N GLY A 28 -9.18 -9.06 -9.35
CA GLY A 28 -9.74 -9.60 -10.60
C GLY A 28 -8.65 -10.03 -11.60
N MET A 29 -7.47 -10.44 -11.11
CA MET A 29 -6.30 -10.78 -11.93
C MET A 29 -5.86 -12.22 -11.69
N THR A 30 -5.03 -12.76 -12.58
CA THR A 30 -4.40 -14.07 -12.35
C THR A 30 -3.27 -13.97 -11.32
N SER A 31 -3.01 -15.06 -10.60
CA SER A 31 -1.90 -15.14 -9.63
C SER A 31 -0.53 -14.82 -10.27
N THR A 32 -0.36 -15.17 -11.55
CA THR A 32 0.84 -14.83 -12.34
C THR A 32 0.96 -13.32 -12.56
N ALA A 33 -0.14 -12.64 -12.91
CA ALA A 33 -0.15 -11.19 -13.09
C ALA A 33 0.16 -10.46 -11.76
N VAL A 34 -0.41 -10.92 -10.65
CA VAL A 34 -0.13 -10.37 -9.31
C VAL A 34 1.36 -10.56 -8.94
N ARG A 35 1.94 -11.73 -9.22
CA ARG A 35 3.37 -11.99 -9.00
C ARG A 35 4.26 -11.09 -9.85
N ASN A 36 3.88 -10.85 -11.11
CA ASN A 36 4.59 -9.94 -12.00
C ASN A 36 4.51 -8.49 -11.52
N HIS A 37 3.36 -8.06 -11.02
CA HIS A 37 3.22 -6.75 -10.37
C HIS A 37 4.09 -6.63 -9.12
N ALA A 38 4.13 -7.65 -8.26
CA ALA A 38 4.99 -7.67 -7.09
C ALA A 38 6.47 -7.55 -7.48
N ARG A 39 6.93 -8.34 -8.49
CA ARG A 39 8.29 -8.25 -9.03
C ARG A 39 8.62 -6.86 -9.60
N SER A 40 7.68 -6.24 -10.31
CA SER A 40 7.86 -4.88 -10.84
C SER A 40 8.04 -3.86 -9.72
N LEU A 41 7.25 -3.96 -8.65
CA LEU A 41 7.34 -3.07 -7.48
C LEU A 41 8.64 -3.28 -6.69
N GLU A 42 9.11 -4.52 -6.58
CA GLU A 42 10.43 -4.81 -6.00
C GLU A 42 11.58 -4.25 -6.82
N LYS A 43 11.54 -4.42 -8.16
CA LYS A 43 12.55 -3.82 -9.05
C LYS A 43 12.61 -2.30 -8.90
N LYS A 44 11.46 -1.68 -8.65
CA LYS A 44 11.35 -0.25 -8.37
C LYS A 44 11.70 0.11 -6.91
N GLY A 45 11.98 -0.85 -6.04
CA GLY A 45 12.34 -0.62 -4.64
C GLY A 45 11.18 -0.18 -3.75
N TYR A 46 9.93 -0.33 -4.18
CA TYR A 46 8.74 0.03 -3.39
C TYR A 46 8.28 -1.09 -2.46
N LEU A 47 8.64 -2.33 -2.77
CA LEU A 47 8.21 -3.53 -2.07
C LEU A 47 9.44 -4.39 -1.81
N LYS A 48 9.47 -5.13 -0.69
CA LYS A 48 10.44 -6.20 -0.45
C LYS A 48 9.70 -7.44 0.04
N ARG A 49 9.90 -8.57 -0.65
CA ARG A 49 9.42 -9.88 -0.17
C ARG A 49 10.46 -10.50 0.75
N GLU A 50 10.01 -10.94 1.92
CA GLU A 50 10.77 -11.84 2.78
C GLU A 50 10.23 -13.26 2.58
N PRO A 51 10.96 -14.11 1.84
CA PRO A 51 10.53 -15.50 1.65
C PRO A 51 10.60 -16.23 2.99
N ARG A 52 9.57 -17.03 3.29
CA ARG A 52 9.54 -17.84 4.49
C ARG A 52 9.34 -19.31 4.11
N VAL A 53 10.15 -20.18 4.69
CA VAL A 53 10.03 -21.63 4.47
C VAL A 53 8.72 -22.11 5.10
N SER A 54 7.91 -22.81 4.31
CA SER A 54 6.60 -23.39 4.71
C SER A 54 5.55 -22.39 5.21
N GLN A 55 5.71 -21.09 4.96
CA GLN A 55 4.77 -20.05 5.38
C GLN A 55 4.55 -19.01 4.29
N THR A 56 3.45 -18.26 4.37
CA THR A 56 3.18 -17.16 3.44
C THR A 56 4.26 -16.09 3.54
N ASN A 57 4.73 -15.63 2.38
CA ASN A 57 5.74 -14.58 2.28
C ASN A 57 5.29 -13.31 3.00
N ARG A 58 6.25 -12.63 3.66
CA ARG A 58 5.99 -11.30 4.22
C ARG A 58 6.23 -10.25 3.15
N PHE A 59 5.40 -9.22 3.15
CA PHE A 59 5.56 -8.06 2.29
C PHE A 59 5.91 -6.84 3.14
N HIS A 60 7.06 -6.24 2.83
CA HIS A 60 7.57 -5.06 3.50
C HIS A 60 7.43 -3.86 2.56
N LEU A 61 6.83 -2.77 3.08
CA LEU A 61 6.54 -1.54 2.33
C LEU A 61 7.49 -0.38 2.68
N ASP A 62 8.56 -0.64 3.44
CA ASP A 62 9.47 0.41 3.91
C ASP A 62 10.11 1.20 2.76
N GLY A 63 10.42 0.50 1.65
CA GLY A 63 10.94 1.14 0.45
C GLY A 63 9.95 2.10 -0.23
N LEU A 64 8.64 1.85 -0.11
CA LEU A 64 7.61 2.78 -0.55
C LEU A 64 7.58 4.02 0.33
N PHE A 65 7.54 3.85 1.65
CA PHE A 65 7.48 4.99 2.59
C PHE A 65 8.70 5.89 2.46
N ARG A 66 9.91 5.31 2.41
CA ARG A 66 11.15 6.08 2.22
C ARG A 66 11.15 6.91 0.94
N LYS A 67 10.63 6.35 -0.17
CA LYS A 67 10.53 7.09 -1.44
C LYS A 67 9.44 8.15 -1.40
N LEU A 68 8.35 7.89 -0.69
CA LEU A 68 7.28 8.86 -0.52
C LEU A 68 7.74 10.05 0.34
N GLU A 69 8.43 9.79 1.45
CA GLU A 69 9.06 10.83 2.29
C GLU A 69 10.01 11.69 1.47
N ALA A 70 10.92 11.08 0.71
CA ALA A 70 11.83 11.81 -0.17
C ALA A 70 11.10 12.63 -1.24
N TYR A 71 9.98 12.13 -1.76
CA TYR A 71 9.17 12.85 -2.75
C TYR A 71 8.44 14.05 -2.13
N ILE A 72 7.87 13.91 -0.93
CA ILE A 72 7.21 14.98 -0.19
C ILE A 72 8.23 16.05 0.20
N GLU A 73 9.42 15.67 0.66
CA GLU A 73 10.50 16.62 0.96
C GLU A 73 10.88 17.44 -0.27
N ALA A 74 11.01 16.78 -1.42
CA ALA A 74 11.31 17.45 -2.69
C ALA A 74 10.13 18.27 -3.25
N HIS A 75 8.89 17.92 -2.90
CA HIS A 75 7.66 18.53 -3.39
C HIS A 75 6.70 18.76 -2.22
N PRO A 76 6.99 19.76 -1.36
CA PRO A 76 6.19 20.00 -0.17
C PRO A 76 4.72 20.20 -0.58
N PRO A 77 3.78 19.60 0.16
CA PRO A 77 2.38 19.69 -0.19
C PRO A 77 1.95 21.17 -0.18
N LYS A 78 1.42 21.65 -1.30
CA LYS A 78 0.81 22.99 -1.37
C LYS A 78 -0.46 22.99 -0.51
N GLN A 79 -0.33 23.38 0.75
CA GLN A 79 -1.45 23.51 1.67
C GLN A 79 -2.29 24.73 1.26
N LYS A 80 -3.53 24.47 0.83
CA LYS A 80 -4.72 25.31 1.05
C LYS A 80 -5.96 24.44 0.80
N ARG A 81 -6.44 23.75 1.82
CA ARG A 81 -7.87 23.46 1.95
C ARG A 81 -8.34 24.27 3.14
N SER A 82 -9.01 25.36 2.81
CA SER A 82 -9.78 26.19 3.73
C SER A 82 -10.52 25.31 4.73
N GLU A 83 -10.44 25.69 6.00
CA GLU A 83 -11.30 25.17 7.07
C GLU A 83 -12.73 25.03 6.54
N PHE A 84 -13.17 23.80 6.34
CA PHE A 84 -14.59 23.53 6.18
C PHE A 84 -15.19 23.66 7.58
N LYS A 85 -15.48 24.90 7.98
CA LYS A 85 -16.35 25.16 9.12
C LYS A 85 -17.68 24.51 8.77
N LEU A 86 -17.93 23.31 9.31
CA LEU A 86 -19.28 22.76 9.35
C LEU A 86 -20.06 23.68 10.27
N ASP A 87 -20.83 24.57 9.66
CA ASP A 87 -21.80 25.38 10.38
C ASP A 87 -22.94 24.44 10.84
N LEU A 88 -22.84 24.00 12.09
CA LEU A 88 -23.82 23.16 12.76
C LEU A 88 -25.13 23.91 13.10
N SER A 89 -25.23 25.20 12.75
CA SER A 89 -26.45 26.00 12.94
C SER A 89 -27.54 25.74 11.89
N ALA A 90 -27.27 24.94 10.85
CA ALA A 90 -28.25 24.64 9.79
C ALA A 90 -29.18 23.44 10.10
N PHE A 91 -29.11 22.87 11.32
CA PHE A 91 -29.89 21.70 11.74
C PHE A 91 -30.89 21.97 12.88
N GLU A 92 -31.21 23.23 13.17
CA GLU A 92 -32.32 23.62 14.06
C GLU A 92 -33.55 24.10 13.29
#